data_AF-A0A7C3G3I4-F1
#
_entry.id   AF-A0A7C3G3I4-F1
#
_cell.length_a   1.000
_cell.length_b   1.000
_cell.length_c   1.000
_cell.angle_alpha   90.00
_cell.angle_beta   90.00
_cell.angle_gamma   90.00
#
_symmetry.space_group_name_H-M   'P 1'
#
loop_
_entity.id
_entity.type
_entity.pdbx_description
1 polymer ?
#
loop_
_entity_poly.entity_id
_entity_poly.type
_entity_poly.pdbx_seq_one_letter_code
_entity_poly.pdbx_strand_id
1 'polypeptide(L)'
;MSKTKVVVSDGDDIFQRSSSCVEGRNGLLALLHHSLHRLSNRKLSALTTVHNYFVKRRDGTTAAERFFSSPPKDLFEWLLERVDIPGRSLKNAHNQIARYTCPNPLFVPNGPNDDHSLNKG
;
A
#
# COMPACT_ATOMS: atom_id res chain seq x y z
N MET A 1 -4.58 -33.65 -23.88
CA MET A 1 -4.28 -32.50 -23.00
C MET A 1 -3.71 -33.04 -21.70
N SER A 2 -2.39 -33.14 -21.64
CA SER A 2 -1.67 -33.65 -20.47
C SER A 2 -1.67 -32.57 -19.39
N LYS A 3 -2.25 -32.86 -18.22
CA LYS A 3 -2.21 -31.96 -17.06
C LYS A 3 -0.81 -32.03 -16.45
N THR A 4 0.00 -31.00 -16.64
CA THR A 4 1.26 -30.84 -15.91
C THR A 4 0.94 -30.54 -14.46
N LYS A 5 1.20 -31.50 -13.56
CA LYS A 5 1.14 -31.28 -12.11
C LYS A 5 2.42 -30.54 -11.71
N VAL A 6 2.28 -29.27 -11.33
CA VAL A 6 3.35 -28.55 -10.62
C VAL A 6 3.22 -28.94 -9.15
N VAL A 7 4.22 -29.67 -8.66
CA VAL A 7 4.38 -29.99 -7.23
C VAL A 7 5.09 -28.80 -6.59
N VAL A 8 4.48 -28.20 -5.57
CA VAL A 8 5.09 -27.15 -4.75
C VAL A 8 5.57 -27.79 -3.46
N SER A 9 6.87 -27.67 -3.19
CA SER A 9 7.50 -28.17 -1.96
C SER A 9 7.34 -27.18 -0.82
N ASP A 10 7.11 -27.72 0.36
CA ASP A 10 6.78 -27.03 1.60
C ASP A 10 7.89 -26.07 2.05
N GLY A 11 7.75 -24.76 1.85
CA GLY A 11 8.66 -23.81 2.53
C GLY A 11 8.67 -22.35 2.08
N ASP A 12 8.68 -22.03 0.79
CA ASP A 12 9.12 -20.69 0.33
C ASP A 12 8.16 -20.00 -0.68
N ASP A 13 6.88 -20.38 -0.73
CA ASP A 13 6.00 -20.08 -1.89
C ASP A 13 4.74 -19.25 -1.54
N ILE A 14 4.89 -18.10 -0.87
CA ILE A 14 3.76 -17.17 -0.68
C ILE A 14 3.36 -16.53 -2.03
N PHE A 15 4.32 -16.40 -2.96
CA PHE A 15 4.11 -15.83 -4.28
C PHE A 15 4.94 -16.55 -5.36
N GLN A 16 4.25 -17.17 -6.30
CA GLN A 16 4.85 -17.75 -7.51
C GLN A 16 5.35 -16.65 -8.46
N ARG A 17 6.56 -16.81 -9.01
CA ARG A 17 7.11 -15.91 -10.04
C ARG A 17 6.29 -15.98 -11.33
N SER A 18 5.93 -14.82 -11.87
CA SER A 18 5.23 -14.73 -13.16
C SER A 18 6.13 -15.16 -14.31
N SER A 19 5.60 -16.00 -15.20
CA SER A 19 6.26 -16.47 -16.42
C SER A 19 6.05 -15.54 -17.62
N SER A 20 5.15 -14.55 -17.51
CA SER A 20 4.89 -13.55 -18.57
C SER A 20 4.44 -12.18 -18.02
N CYS A 21 4.56 -11.13 -18.84
CA CYS A 21 4.10 -9.77 -18.48
C CYS A 21 2.57 -9.69 -18.28
N VAL A 22 1.80 -10.48 -19.03
CA VAL A 22 0.34 -10.54 -18.92
C VAL A 22 -0.07 -11.20 -17.62
N GLU A 23 0.62 -12.29 -17.24
CA GLU A 23 0.42 -12.95 -15.96
C GLU A 23 0.71 -12.01 -14.78
N GLY A 24 1.82 -11.26 -14.85
CA GLY A 24 2.17 -10.29 -13.80
C GLY A 24 1.12 -9.18 -13.65
N ARG A 25 0.66 -8.58 -14.76
CA ARG A 25 -0.41 -7.58 -14.75
C ARG A 25 -1.72 -8.16 -14.22
N ASN A 26 -2.09 -9.36 -14.63
CA ASN A 26 -3.32 -10.01 -14.17
C ASN A 26 -3.25 -10.36 -12.68
N GLY A 27 -2.10 -10.80 -12.18
CA GLY A 27 -1.86 -11.02 -10.76
C GLY A 27 -2.03 -9.74 -9.94
N LEU A 28 -1.43 -8.62 -10.40
CA LEU A 28 -1.62 -7.31 -9.77
C LEU A 28 -3.09 -6.88 -9.77
N LEU A 29 -3.79 -7.00 -10.91
CA LEU A 29 -5.20 -6.64 -11.02
C LEU A 29 -6.07 -7.52 -10.11
N ALA A 30 -5.77 -8.82 -10.01
CA ALA A 30 -6.46 -9.73 -9.12
C ALA A 30 -6.25 -9.34 -7.64
N LEU A 31 -5.03 -8.99 -7.23
CA LEU A 31 -4.74 -8.52 -5.88
C LEU A 31 -5.39 -7.18 -5.57
N LEU A 32 -5.37 -6.24 -6.50
CA LEU A 32 -6.05 -4.94 -6.36
C LEU A 32 -7.56 -5.14 -6.22
N HIS A 33 -8.16 -5.92 -7.11
CA HIS A 33 -9.58 -6.24 -7.03
C HIS A 33 -9.90 -6.94 -5.71
N HIS A 34 -9.08 -7.91 -5.29
CA HIS A 34 -9.24 -8.59 -4.00
C HIS A 34 -9.13 -7.61 -2.81
N SER A 35 -8.21 -6.65 -2.85
CA SER A 35 -8.07 -5.67 -1.77
C SER A 35 -9.22 -4.65 -1.72
N LEU A 36 -9.86 -4.36 -2.86
CA LEU A 36 -10.81 -3.25 -3.00
C LEU A 36 -12.29 -3.69 -3.03
N HIS A 37 -12.59 -4.95 -3.38
CA HIS A 37 -13.98 -5.42 -3.53
C HIS A 37 -14.76 -5.61 -2.22
N ARG A 38 -14.09 -5.60 -1.05
CA ARG A 38 -14.76 -5.75 0.25
C ARG A 38 -14.44 -4.59 1.17
N LEU A 39 -15.49 -3.94 1.66
CA LEU A 39 -15.40 -3.01 2.79
C LEU A 39 -15.55 -3.82 4.08
N SER A 40 -14.55 -3.75 4.96
CA SER A 40 -14.70 -4.31 6.31
C SER A 40 -15.75 -3.52 7.08
N ASN A 41 -16.41 -4.15 8.06
CA ASN A 41 -17.40 -3.47 8.92
C ASN A 41 -16.82 -2.21 9.58
N ARG A 42 -15.53 -2.22 9.93
CA ARG A 42 -14.82 -1.05 10.48
C ARG A 42 -14.66 0.09 9.47
N LYS A 43 -14.36 -0.24 8.21
CA LYS A 43 -14.29 0.78 7.14
C LYS A 43 -15.68 1.30 6.81
N LEU A 44 -16.68 0.42 6.77
CA LEU A 44 -18.06 0.79 6.51
C LEU A 44 -18.59 1.76 7.57
N SER A 45 -18.41 1.45 8.86
CA SER A 45 -18.85 2.34 9.95
C SER A 45 -18.16 3.71 9.92
N ALA A 46 -16.85 3.74 9.64
CA ALA A 46 -16.10 4.97 9.48
C ALA A 46 -16.64 5.80 8.30
N LEU A 47 -16.83 5.18 7.13
CA LEU A 47 -17.36 5.84 5.94
C LEU A 47 -18.80 6.35 6.15
N THR A 48 -19.64 5.57 6.82
CA THR A 48 -21.00 6.01 7.21
C THR A 48 -20.94 7.24 8.10
N THR A 49 -20.02 7.28 9.07
CA THR A 49 -19.84 8.43 9.95
C THR A 49 -19.39 9.66 9.17
N VAL A 50 -18.38 9.52 8.31
CA VAL A 50 -17.88 10.61 7.45
C VAL A 50 -18.98 11.12 6.52
N HIS A 51 -19.74 10.23 5.89
CA HIS A 51 -20.85 10.60 5.02
C HIS A 51 -21.92 11.39 5.78
N ASN A 52 -22.28 10.93 6.99
CA ASN A 52 -23.37 11.52 7.74
C ASN A 52 -23.01 12.89 8.33
N TYR A 53 -21.78 13.05 8.83
CA TYR A 53 -21.38 14.21 9.64
C TYR A 53 -20.40 15.18 8.96
N PHE A 54 -19.69 14.77 7.90
CA PHE A 54 -18.69 15.62 7.24
C PHE A 54 -19.07 16.03 5.81
N VAL A 55 -19.64 15.10 5.03
CA VAL A 55 -20.00 15.38 3.63
C VAL A 55 -21.21 16.33 3.58
N LYS A 56 -21.00 17.50 2.95
CA LYS A 56 -22.04 18.53 2.77
C LYS A 56 -22.63 18.47 1.37
N ARG A 57 -23.94 18.74 1.27
CA ARG A 57 -24.63 18.93 -0.01
C ARG A 57 -24.31 20.32 -0.59
N ARG A 58 -24.76 20.59 -1.81
CA ARG A 58 -24.79 21.94 -2.41
C ARG A 58 -25.43 22.99 -1.49
N ASP A 59 -26.42 22.59 -0.69
CA ASP A 59 -27.12 23.46 0.25
C ASP A 59 -26.35 23.68 1.56
N GLY A 60 -25.13 23.15 1.69
CA GLY A 60 -24.27 23.29 2.88
C GLY A 60 -24.60 22.37 4.06
N THR A 61 -25.77 21.72 4.06
CA THR A 61 -26.23 20.84 5.16
C THR A 61 -25.62 19.44 5.11
N THR A 62 -25.41 18.86 6.28
CA THR A 62 -24.98 17.46 6.45
C THR A 62 -26.18 16.50 6.48
N ALA A 63 -25.97 15.21 6.24
CA ALA A 63 -27.08 14.24 6.31
C ALA A 63 -27.61 14.07 7.74
N ALA A 64 -26.73 14.11 8.75
CA ALA A 64 -27.09 14.06 10.15
C ALA A 64 -27.95 15.27 10.57
N GLU A 65 -27.61 16.46 10.11
CA GLU A 65 -28.39 17.68 10.40
C GLU A 65 -29.82 17.58 9.88
N ARG A 66 -30.02 17.02 8.68
CA ARG A 66 -31.36 16.79 8.13
C ARG A 66 -32.15 15.73 8.91
N PHE A 67 -31.46 14.69 9.38
CA PHE A 67 -32.10 13.61 10.11
C PHE A 67 -32.50 14.02 11.53
N PHE A 68 -31.64 14.76 12.23
CA PHE A 68 -31.88 15.20 13.62
C PHE A 68 -32.49 16.61 13.72
N SER A 69 -32.64 17.33 12.60
CA SER A 69 -33.11 18.73 12.56
C SER A 69 -32.30 19.68 13.44
N SER A 70 -31.03 19.33 13.71
CA SER A 70 -30.10 20.10 14.54
C SER A 70 -28.69 19.97 13.97
N PRO A 71 -27.89 21.06 13.94
CA PRO A 71 -26.52 20.99 13.48
C PRO A 71 -25.67 20.10 14.42
N PRO A 72 -24.94 19.12 13.89
CA PRO A 72 -24.03 18.30 14.68
C PRO A 72 -22.77 19.09 15.08
N LYS A 73 -22.09 18.66 16.14
CA LYS A 73 -20.72 19.12 16.45
C LYS A 73 -19.79 18.78 15.28
N ASP A 74 -18.77 19.61 15.05
CA ASP A 74 -17.78 19.33 14.02
C ASP A 74 -17.11 17.96 14.25
N LEU A 75 -17.11 17.13 13.20
CA LEU A 75 -16.63 15.75 13.28
C LEU A 75 -15.14 15.67 13.59
N PHE A 76 -14.34 16.59 13.02
CA PHE A 76 -12.90 16.54 13.15
C PHE A 76 -12.46 16.97 14.55
N GLU A 77 -13.03 18.05 15.08
CA GLU A 77 -12.81 18.47 16.47
C GLU A 77 -13.24 17.38 17.47
N TRP A 78 -14.41 16.77 17.25
CA TRP A 78 -14.88 15.66 18.10
C TRP A 78 -13.94 14.45 18.07
N LEU A 79 -13.31 14.19 16.92
CA LEU A 79 -12.39 13.07 16.75
C LEU A 79 -11.03 13.34 17.42
N LEU A 80 -10.49 14.56 17.29
CA LEU A 80 -9.24 14.96 17.92
C LEU A 80 -9.28 14.86 19.45
N GLU A 81 -10.44 15.12 20.06
CA GLU A 81 -10.66 14.95 21.51
C GLU A 81 -10.56 13.47 21.96
N ARG A 82 -10.68 12.51 21.05
CA ARG A 82 -10.88 11.07 21.37
C ARG A 82 -9.83 10.14 20.80
N VAL A 83 -9.07 10.59 19.80
CA VAL A 83 -8.05 9.78 19.14
C VAL A 83 -6.70 10.02 19.78
N ASP A 84 -6.09 8.95 20.28
CA ASP A 84 -4.67 8.95 20.61
C ASP A 84 -3.87 9.10 19.32
N ILE A 85 -3.27 10.27 19.12
CA ILE A 85 -2.47 10.56 17.94
C ILE A 85 -1.16 9.76 18.08
N PRO A 86 -0.89 8.80 17.18
CA PRO A 86 0.34 8.02 17.27
C PRO A 86 1.54 8.94 17.12
N GLY A 87 2.58 8.68 17.92
CA GLY A 87 3.83 9.42 17.84
C GLY A 87 4.39 9.45 16.43
N ARG A 88 5.11 10.52 16.11
CA ARG A 88 5.75 10.74 14.81
C ARG A 88 6.52 9.50 14.36
N SER A 89 6.27 9.02 13.14
CA SER A 89 6.99 7.90 12.54
C SER A 89 8.51 8.12 12.63
N LEU A 90 9.22 7.11 13.14
CA LEU A 90 10.68 7.13 13.25
C LEU A 90 11.28 7.16 11.84
N LYS A 91 12.14 8.14 11.58
CA LYS A 91 12.75 8.43 10.25
C LYS A 91 13.62 7.30 9.68
N ASN A 92 13.79 6.19 10.40
CA ASN A 92 14.79 5.17 10.13
C ASN A 92 14.26 3.96 9.34
N ALA A 93 13.00 3.97 8.87
CA ALA A 93 12.44 2.86 8.09
C ALA A 93 13.04 2.73 6.66
N HIS A 94 13.66 3.80 6.14
CA HIS A 94 14.19 3.82 4.77
C HIS A 94 15.41 2.90 4.56
N ASN A 95 16.08 2.43 5.62
CA ASN A 95 17.30 1.61 5.48
C ASN A 95 17.04 0.09 5.41
N GLN A 96 15.78 -0.36 5.35
CA GLN A 96 15.45 -1.80 5.30
C GLN A 96 15.06 -2.31 3.89
N ILE A 97 14.79 -1.43 2.93
CA ILE A 97 14.40 -1.82 1.56
C ILE A 97 15.61 -2.23 0.70
N ALA A 98 16.84 -1.83 1.08
CA ALA A 98 18.08 -2.21 0.40
C ALA A 98 18.42 -3.71 0.48
N ARG A 99 17.63 -4.53 1.19
CA ARG A 99 17.85 -5.98 1.32
C ARG A 99 17.04 -6.85 0.36
N TYR A 100 16.09 -6.26 -0.39
CA TYR A 100 15.25 -6.99 -1.36
C TYR A 100 15.42 -6.53 -2.80
N THR A 101 16.41 -5.67 -3.08
CA THR A 101 16.85 -5.49 -4.47
C THR A 101 17.55 -6.76 -4.89
N CYS A 102 16.83 -7.63 -5.59
CA CYS A 102 17.43 -8.64 -6.44
C CYS A 102 18.56 -7.93 -7.23
N PRO A 103 19.81 -8.43 -7.22
CA PRO A 103 20.82 -7.89 -8.10
C PRO A 103 20.29 -8.07 -9.52
N ASN A 104 19.96 -6.96 -10.17
CA ASN A 104 19.52 -6.97 -11.55
C ASN A 104 20.72 -7.44 -12.39
N PRO A 105 20.68 -8.61 -13.06
CA PRO A 105 21.84 -9.14 -13.79
C PRO A 105 22.19 -8.32 -15.05
N LEU A 106 21.44 -7.27 -15.35
CA LEU A 106 21.62 -6.40 -16.52
C LEU A 106 22.21 -5.02 -16.20
N PHE A 107 22.58 -4.74 -14.95
CA PHE A 107 23.31 -3.51 -14.60
C PHE A 107 24.64 -3.88 -13.96
N VAL A 108 25.69 -3.98 -14.77
CA VAL A 108 27.07 -3.97 -14.30
C VAL A 108 27.46 -2.50 -14.15
N PRO A 109 27.59 -1.96 -12.93
CA PRO A 109 28.24 -0.67 -12.76
C PRO A 109 29.69 -0.83 -13.24
N ASN A 110 30.09 0.00 -14.21
CA ASN A 110 31.47 0.06 -14.68
C ASN A 110 32.42 0.11 -13.47
N GLY A 111 33.45 -0.75 -13.50
CA GLY A 111 34.39 -0.93 -12.40
C GLY A 111 35.11 0.36 -12.00
N PRO A 112 35.67 0.42 -10.78
CA PRO A 112 36.40 1.58 -10.31
C PRO A 112 37.67 1.77 -11.15
N ASN A 113 37.97 3.03 -11.47
CA ASN A 113 39.15 3.44 -12.23
C ASN A 113 40.44 2.88 -11.62
N ASP A 114 41.23 2.17 -12.43
CA ASP A 114 42.59 1.72 -12.08
C ASP A 114 43.55 2.92 -12.06
N ASP A 115 43.62 3.61 -10.93
CA ASP A 115 44.69 4.57 -10.63
C ASP A 115 45.93 3.80 -10.15
N HIS A 116 46.71 3.23 -11.07
CA HIS A 116 48.09 2.81 -10.78
C HIS A 116 49.08 3.31 -11.83
N SER A 117 49.61 4.49 -11.52
CA SER A 117 50.93 5.03 -11.81
C SER A 117 51.95 4.10 -12.49
N LEU A 118 52.43 4.56 -13.65
CA LEU A 118 53.74 4.26 -14.22
C LEU A 118 54.82 4.19 -13.14
N ASN A 119 55.52 3.06 -13.02
CA ASN A 119 56.89 3.07 -12.52
C ASN A 119 57.81 2.61 -13.65
N LYS A 120 58.59 3.56 -14.14
CA LYS A 120 59.69 3.35 -15.09
C LYS A 120 60.89 2.85 -14.29
N GLY A 121 61.42 1.69 -14.67
CA GLY A 121 62.71 1.16 -14.25
C GLY A 121 63.22 0.23 -15.34
#